data_AF-A0A9P7GM05-F1
#
_entry.id   AF-A0A9P7GM05-F1
#
_cell.length_a   1.000
_cell.length_b   1.000
_cell.length_c   1.000
_cell.angle_alpha   90.00
_cell.angle_beta   90.00
_cell.angle_gamma   90.00
#
_symmetry.space_group_name_H-M   'P 1'
#
loop_
_entity.id
_entity.type
_entity.pdbx_description
1 polymer ?
#
loop_
_entity_poly.entity_id
_entity_poly.type
_entity_poly.pdbx_seq_one_letter_code
_entity_poly.pdbx_strand_id
1 'polypeptide(L)'
;MESSWHLPDEIIKEILTPALQVPDEIFSDTGSVSPFATYDESTSALLVVCKSWLRVSTPLLYNVVVLRSKAQAQALARSLCGNKLLGTFIKKLRLEGSFGPSIEKIVNLAPNITDLCLTLNIWSSDSVSGIRRAFPKMNPRRLVICDSNQRHSDNNPGRELCDALLLWIRTWNQESLIGGLAHRAES
;
A
#
# COMPACT_ATOMS: atom_id res chain seq x y z
N MET A 1 8.45 33.90 -32.32
CA MET A 1 7.43 33.73 -31.25
C MET A 1 7.37 32.26 -30.92
N GLU A 2 8.12 31.82 -29.91
CA GLU A 2 7.94 30.46 -29.37
C GLU A 2 6.62 30.45 -28.61
N SER A 3 5.58 29.90 -29.23
CA SER A 3 4.41 29.44 -28.48
C SER A 3 4.88 28.26 -27.62
N SER A 4 5.20 28.55 -26.37
CA SER A 4 5.39 27.53 -25.34
C SER A 4 4.04 26.84 -25.14
N TRP A 5 3.80 25.76 -25.89
CA TRP A 5 2.68 24.85 -25.66
C TRP A 5 2.94 24.10 -24.34
N HIS A 6 2.79 24.82 -23.23
CA HIS A 6 2.83 24.25 -21.90
C HIS A 6 1.43 23.81 -21.52
N LEU A 7 1.25 22.50 -21.38
CA LEU A 7 0.01 21.98 -20.84
C LEU A 7 -0.06 22.36 -19.35
N PRO A 8 -1.17 22.95 -18.86
CA PRO A 8 -1.37 23.21 -17.44
C PRO A 8 -1.28 21.92 -16.61
N ASP A 9 -0.83 22.03 -15.36
CA ASP A 9 -0.64 20.88 -14.47
C ASP A 9 -1.96 20.12 -14.23
N GLU A 10 -3.11 20.81 -14.27
CA GLU A 10 -4.44 20.21 -14.14
C GLU A 10 -4.76 19.27 -15.29
N ILE A 11 -4.40 19.64 -16.52
CA ILE A 11 -4.63 18.82 -17.71
C ILE A 11 -3.64 17.65 -17.72
N ILE A 12 -2.38 17.89 -17.35
CA ILE A 12 -1.40 16.79 -17.17
C ILE A 12 -1.94 15.80 -16.14
N LYS A 13 -2.49 16.29 -15.03
CA LYS A 13 -3.09 15.47 -13.99
C LYS A 13 -4.27 14.66 -14.53
N GLU A 14 -5.17 15.28 -15.28
CA GLU A 14 -6.33 14.59 -15.88
C GLU A 14 -5.92 13.48 -16.84
N ILE A 15 -4.89 13.73 -17.66
CA ILE A 15 -4.32 12.72 -18.58
C ILE A 15 -3.68 11.56 -17.82
N LEU A 16 -2.93 11.86 -16.75
CA LEU A 16 -2.13 10.85 -16.04
C LEU A 16 -2.92 10.06 -15.01
N THR A 17 -4.02 10.61 -14.50
CA THR A 17 -4.81 10.00 -13.42
C THR A 17 -5.29 8.58 -13.77
N PRO A 18 -5.88 8.31 -14.95
CA PRO A 18 -6.34 6.96 -15.31
C PRO A 18 -5.23 5.90 -15.33
N ALA A 19 -4.00 6.30 -15.64
CA ALA A 19 -2.86 5.38 -15.73
C ALA A 19 -2.13 5.18 -14.39
N LEU A 20 -2.23 6.14 -13.46
CA LEU A 20 -1.48 6.12 -12.20
C LEU A 20 -2.34 5.83 -10.97
N GLN A 21 -3.66 6.02 -11.07
CA GLN A 21 -4.56 5.82 -9.95
C GLN A 21 -4.98 4.36 -9.86
N VAL A 22 -4.90 3.81 -8.64
CA VAL A 22 -5.49 2.51 -8.31
C VAL A 22 -6.93 2.75 -7.82
N PRO A 23 -7.96 2.18 -8.48
CA PRO A 23 -9.34 2.27 -8.02
C PRO A 23 -9.53 1.68 -6.61
N ASP A 24 -10.49 2.20 -5.85
CA ASP A 24 -10.67 1.76 -4.46
C ASP A 24 -11.13 0.30 -4.36
N GLU A 25 -11.96 -0.12 -5.31
CA GLU A 25 -12.48 -1.48 -5.44
C GLU A 25 -11.33 -2.47 -5.66
N ILE A 26 -10.35 -2.09 -6.50
CA ILE A 26 -9.16 -2.89 -6.78
C ILE A 26 -8.21 -2.88 -5.57
N PHE A 27 -8.02 -1.73 -4.91
CA PHE A 27 -7.20 -1.64 -3.70
C PHE A 27 -7.75 -2.50 -2.55
N SER A 28 -9.07 -2.52 -2.39
CA SER A 28 -9.76 -3.21 -1.30
C SER A 28 -10.21 -4.63 -1.64
N ASP A 29 -9.85 -5.15 -2.82
CA ASP A 29 -10.19 -6.50 -3.24
C ASP A 29 -9.63 -7.55 -2.27
N THR A 30 -10.53 -8.40 -1.76
CA THR A 30 -10.24 -9.50 -0.84
C THR A 30 -10.36 -10.86 -1.53
N GLY A 31 -10.31 -10.89 -2.86
CA GLY A 31 -10.35 -12.11 -3.65
C GLY A 31 -9.22 -13.07 -3.32
N SER A 32 -9.40 -14.35 -3.67
CA SER A 32 -8.38 -15.39 -3.47
C SER A 32 -7.12 -15.17 -4.33
N VAL A 33 -7.24 -14.40 -5.40
CA VAL A 33 -6.14 -13.99 -6.28
C VAL A 33 -6.07 -12.48 -6.25
N SER A 34 -4.91 -11.93 -5.91
CA SER A 34 -4.70 -10.48 -5.92
C SER A 34 -4.94 -9.90 -7.32
N PRO A 35 -5.66 -8.77 -7.46
CA PRO A 35 -5.81 -8.09 -8.75
C PRO A 35 -4.49 -7.51 -9.26
N PHE A 36 -3.48 -7.43 -8.39
CA PHE A 36 -2.12 -7.00 -8.71
C PHE A 36 -1.21 -8.18 -9.05
N ALA A 37 -1.75 -9.41 -9.14
CA ALA A 37 -1.02 -10.64 -9.47
C ALA A 37 -0.46 -10.65 -10.89
N THR A 38 -1.19 -10.05 -11.82
CA THR A 38 -0.80 -9.95 -13.21
C THR A 38 0.27 -8.88 -13.41
N TYR A 39 1.22 -9.15 -14.29
CA TYR A 39 2.18 -8.15 -14.72
C TYR A 39 1.47 -7.12 -15.59
N ASP A 40 1.62 -5.86 -15.22
CA ASP A 40 1.23 -4.71 -16.03
C ASP A 40 2.49 -3.87 -16.32
N GLU A 41 2.44 -3.01 -17.32
CA GLU A 41 3.57 -2.13 -17.65
C GLU A 41 3.93 -1.22 -16.47
N SER A 42 5.23 -0.95 -16.33
CA SER A 42 5.71 -0.04 -15.29
C SER A 42 5.30 1.39 -15.61
N THR A 43 4.33 1.91 -14.86
CA THR A 43 3.86 3.30 -14.97
C THR A 43 4.92 4.34 -14.62
N SER A 44 6.09 3.91 -14.13
CA SER A 44 7.27 4.75 -13.93
C SER A 44 7.77 5.43 -15.22
N ALA A 45 7.47 4.88 -16.39
CA ALA A 45 7.82 5.51 -17.67
C ALA A 45 7.18 6.90 -17.82
N LEU A 46 6.01 7.13 -17.20
CA LEU A 46 5.32 8.42 -17.22
C LEU A 46 6.07 9.51 -16.43
N LEU A 47 6.97 9.13 -15.51
CA LEU A 47 7.72 10.07 -14.68
C LEU A 47 8.90 10.69 -15.42
N VAL A 48 9.37 10.08 -16.52
CA VAL A 48 10.61 10.47 -17.21
C VAL A 48 10.37 11.24 -18.52
N VAL A 49 9.12 11.61 -18.82
CA VAL A 49 8.77 12.36 -20.03
C VAL A 49 9.32 13.79 -19.99
N CYS A 50 8.96 14.56 -18.96
CA CYS A 50 9.45 15.92 -18.73
C CYS A 50 9.30 16.33 -17.25
N LYS A 51 9.84 17.50 -16.87
CA LYS A 51 9.79 17.98 -15.47
C LYS A 51 8.36 18.23 -14.95
N SER A 52 7.44 18.71 -15.79
CA SER A 52 6.04 18.88 -15.38
C SER A 52 5.35 17.53 -15.16
N TRP A 53 5.58 16.56 -16.05
CA TRP A 53 5.06 15.21 -15.88
C TRP A 53 5.61 14.56 -14.62
N LEU A 54 6.91 14.66 -14.35
CA LEU A 54 7.50 14.18 -13.09
C LEU A 54 6.83 14.82 -11.87
N ARG A 55 6.68 16.15 -11.86
CA ARG A 55 6.08 16.90 -10.75
C ARG A 55 4.64 16.48 -10.48
N VAL A 56 3.83 16.34 -11.53
CA VAL A 56 2.39 16.00 -11.41
C VAL A 56 2.19 14.50 -11.13
N SER A 57 2.98 13.63 -11.74
CA SER A 57 2.85 12.18 -11.60
C SER A 57 3.37 11.64 -10.26
N THR A 58 4.39 12.26 -9.68
CA THR A 58 4.98 11.80 -8.40
C THR A 58 3.94 11.63 -7.28
N PRO A 59 3.09 12.63 -6.94
CA PRO A 59 2.08 12.44 -5.90
C PRO A 59 1.00 11.42 -6.29
N LEU A 60 0.69 11.26 -7.59
CA LEU A 60 -0.28 10.26 -8.06
C LEU A 60 0.26 8.84 -7.90
N LEU A 61 1.49 8.60 -8.37
CA LEU A 61 2.15 7.29 -8.31
C LEU A 61 2.34 6.80 -6.87
N TYR A 62 2.73 7.70 -5.95
CA TYR A 62 2.96 7.34 -4.55
C TYR A 62 1.68 7.28 -3.72
N ASN A 63 0.52 7.71 -4.24
CA ASN A 63 -0.72 7.80 -3.46
C ASN A 63 -1.15 6.44 -2.89
N VAL A 64 -1.09 5.41 -3.74
CA VAL A 64 -1.42 4.02 -3.41
C VAL A 64 -0.20 3.15 -3.63
N VAL A 65 0.33 2.58 -2.54
CA VAL A 65 1.48 1.67 -2.58
C VAL A 65 1.01 0.26 -2.35
N VAL A 66 1.31 -0.63 -3.30
CA VAL A 66 1.07 -2.07 -3.19
C VAL A 66 2.41 -2.80 -3.13
N LEU A 67 2.66 -3.52 -2.04
CA LEU A 67 3.88 -4.32 -1.86
C LEU A 67 3.53 -5.80 -1.94
N ARG A 68 4.16 -6.50 -2.88
CA ARG A 68 3.97 -7.93 -3.14
C ARG A 68 5.25 -8.73 -3.07
N SER A 69 6.38 -8.07 -2.82
CA SER A 69 7.69 -8.70 -2.70
C SER A 69 8.62 -7.94 -1.77
N LYS A 70 9.58 -8.67 -1.19
CA LYS A 70 10.65 -8.09 -0.37
C LYS A 70 11.50 -7.08 -1.15
N ALA A 71 11.74 -7.34 -2.44
CA ALA A 71 12.51 -6.45 -3.31
C ALA A 71 11.81 -5.09 -3.49
N GLN A 72 10.48 -5.08 -3.72
CA GLN A 72 9.68 -3.86 -3.79
C GLN A 72 9.74 -3.09 -2.47
N ALA A 73 9.53 -3.76 -1.34
CA ALA A 73 9.59 -3.11 -0.02
C ALA A 73 10.95 -2.48 0.28
N GLN A 74 12.05 -3.17 -0.07
CA GLN A 74 13.41 -2.64 0.07
C GLN A 74 13.68 -1.46 -0.87
N ALA A 75 13.25 -1.56 -2.13
CA ALA A 75 13.40 -0.49 -3.10
C ALA A 75 12.65 0.77 -2.65
N LEU A 76 11.39 0.63 -2.24
CA LEU A 76 10.61 1.75 -1.72
C LEU A 76 11.25 2.36 -0.47
N ALA A 77 11.64 1.55 0.51
CA ALA A 77 12.31 2.05 1.71
C ALA A 77 13.56 2.88 1.36
N ARG A 78 14.38 2.42 0.40
CA ARG A 78 15.54 3.19 -0.09
C ARG A 78 15.14 4.51 -0.74
N SER A 79 14.12 4.50 -1.60
CA SER A 79 13.61 5.72 -2.24
C SER A 79 13.11 6.74 -1.22
N LEU A 80 12.34 6.30 -0.21
CA LEU A 80 11.84 7.16 0.85
C LEU A 80 12.96 7.70 1.76
N CYS A 81 14.00 6.91 2.01
CA CYS A 81 15.18 7.39 2.73
C CYS A 81 15.94 8.46 1.93
N GLY A 82 16.05 8.31 0.61
CA GLY A 82 16.70 9.28 -0.27
C GLY A 82 15.89 10.58 -0.44
N ASN A 83 14.56 10.48 -0.43
CA ASN A 83 13.68 11.64 -0.48
C ASN A 83 12.43 11.43 0.40
N LYS A 84 12.45 12.01 1.60
CA LYS A 84 11.37 11.86 2.59
C LYS A 84 10.04 12.47 2.14
N LEU A 85 10.05 13.44 1.23
CA LEU A 85 8.82 14.06 0.71
C LEU A 85 7.94 13.02 0.01
N LEU A 86 8.54 12.01 -0.63
CA LEU A 86 7.82 10.94 -1.31
C LEU A 86 6.88 10.19 -0.37
N GLY A 87 7.32 9.97 0.88
CA GLY A 87 6.52 9.25 1.86
C GLY A 87 5.28 10.03 2.31
N THR A 88 5.30 11.37 2.20
CA THR A 88 4.15 12.21 2.54
C THR A 88 2.99 12.07 1.55
N PHE A 89 3.26 11.60 0.32
CA PHE A 89 2.23 11.35 -0.68
C PHE A 89 1.50 10.02 -0.48
N ILE A 90 2.07 9.08 0.29
CA ILE A 90 1.49 7.77 0.55
C ILE A 90 0.27 7.93 1.46
N LYS A 91 -0.92 7.57 0.94
CA LYS A 91 -2.19 7.56 1.67
C LYS A 91 -2.72 6.15 1.89
N LYS A 92 -2.56 5.29 0.90
CA LYS A 92 -3.01 3.89 0.96
C LYS A 92 -1.83 2.94 0.86
N LEU A 93 -1.75 1.99 1.78
CA LEU A 93 -0.72 0.96 1.82
C LEU A 93 -1.36 -0.43 1.80
N ARG A 94 -1.07 -1.23 0.78
CA ARG A 94 -1.46 -2.63 0.69
C ARG A 94 -0.24 -3.53 0.84
N LEU A 95 -0.30 -4.46 1.79
CA LEU A 95 0.76 -5.42 2.11
C LEU A 95 0.27 -6.84 1.81
N GLU A 96 0.83 -7.44 0.76
CA GLU A 96 0.60 -8.85 0.40
C GLU A 96 1.76 -9.72 0.87
N GLY A 97 2.10 -9.58 2.16
CA GLY A 97 3.25 -10.21 2.79
C GLY A 97 3.80 -9.37 3.96
N SER A 98 4.77 -9.91 4.68
CA SER A 98 5.30 -9.26 5.89
C SER A 98 6.53 -8.39 5.61
N PHE A 99 7.33 -8.76 4.61
CA PHE A 99 8.51 -8.06 4.08
C PHE A 99 9.53 -7.51 5.10
N GLY A 100 9.48 -7.98 6.35
CA GLY A 100 10.47 -7.72 7.39
C GLY A 100 10.68 -6.24 7.73
N PRO A 101 11.91 -5.83 8.11
CA PRO A 101 12.21 -4.48 8.61
C PRO A 101 11.92 -3.32 7.63
N SER A 102 11.77 -3.60 6.34
CA SER A 102 11.47 -2.57 5.34
C SER A 102 10.11 -1.91 5.61
N ILE A 103 9.12 -2.67 6.10
CA ILE A 103 7.80 -2.15 6.42
C ILE A 103 7.87 -1.10 7.53
N GLU A 104 8.60 -1.39 8.60
CA GLU A 104 8.83 -0.42 9.67
C GLU A 104 9.43 0.88 9.14
N LYS A 105 10.45 0.78 8.26
CA LYS A 105 11.08 1.96 7.66
C LYS A 105 10.11 2.77 6.80
N ILE A 106 9.33 2.10 5.96
CA ILE A 106 8.34 2.75 5.09
C ILE A 106 7.33 3.52 5.94
N VAL A 107 6.80 2.89 6.97
CA VAL A 107 5.77 3.46 7.85
C VAL A 107 6.30 4.66 8.62
N ASN A 108 7.54 4.59 9.12
CA ASN A 108 8.19 5.75 9.76
C ASN A 108 8.35 6.95 8.81
N LEU A 109 8.45 6.71 7.51
CA LEU A 109 8.66 7.73 6.49
C LEU A 109 7.36 8.16 5.80
N ALA A 110 6.25 7.47 6.07
CA ALA A 110 4.94 7.68 5.45
C ALA A 110 3.89 8.04 6.50
N PRO A 111 3.95 9.25 7.10
CA PRO A 111 3.10 9.63 8.23
C PRO A 111 1.62 9.80 7.87
N ASN A 112 1.31 9.79 6.57
CA ASN A 112 0.00 10.13 6.03
C ASN A 112 -0.83 8.91 5.62
N ILE A 113 -0.40 7.70 5.96
CA ILE A 113 -1.15 6.47 5.68
C ILE A 113 -2.48 6.51 6.44
N THR A 114 -3.58 6.55 5.70
CA THR A 114 -4.95 6.52 6.21
C THR A 114 -5.65 5.20 5.93
N ASP A 115 -5.22 4.46 4.90
CA ASP A 115 -5.87 3.22 4.49
C ASP A 115 -4.82 2.11 4.48
N LEU A 116 -5.09 1.07 5.26
CA LEU A 116 -4.21 -0.09 5.37
C LEU A 116 -4.96 -1.32 4.87
N CYS A 117 -4.38 -2.03 3.90
CA CYS A 117 -4.85 -3.31 3.43
C CYS A 117 -3.80 -4.38 3.75
N LEU A 118 -4.18 -5.41 4.51
CA LEU A 118 -3.26 -6.44 5.00
C LEU A 118 -3.71 -7.82 4.55
N THR A 119 -2.79 -8.59 3.98
CA THR A 119 -2.98 -10.03 3.81
C THR A 119 -2.46 -10.77 5.03
N LEU A 120 -3.29 -11.66 5.60
CA LEU A 120 -2.91 -12.49 6.76
C LEU A 120 -2.25 -13.82 6.35
N ASN A 121 -2.29 -14.15 5.06
CA ASN A 121 -1.59 -15.30 4.49
C ASN A 121 -0.08 -15.03 4.37
N ILE A 122 0.60 -15.13 5.51
CA ILE A 122 2.06 -14.97 5.62
C ILE A 122 2.73 -16.33 5.48
N TRP A 123 3.77 -16.41 4.64
CA TRP A 123 4.54 -17.64 4.47
C TRP A 123 5.50 -17.84 5.64
N SER A 124 5.77 -19.09 6.03
CA SER A 124 6.54 -19.43 7.24
C SER A 124 7.97 -18.87 7.29
N SER A 125 8.57 -18.58 6.13
CA SER A 125 9.92 -17.98 6.04
C SER A 125 9.97 -16.48 6.32
N ASP A 126 8.80 -15.84 6.47
CA ASP A 126 8.65 -14.40 6.49
C ASP A 126 8.44 -13.90 7.93
N SER A 127 9.23 -12.90 8.35
CA SER A 127 9.15 -12.35 9.70
C SER A 127 8.13 -11.21 9.80
N VAL A 128 7.13 -11.38 10.65
CA VAL A 128 6.13 -10.34 10.99
C VAL A 128 6.67 -9.24 11.92
N SER A 129 7.90 -9.35 12.41
CA SER A 129 8.46 -8.40 13.39
C SER A 129 8.48 -6.95 12.90
N GLY A 130 8.69 -6.72 11.60
CA GLY A 130 8.73 -5.37 11.03
C GLY A 130 7.37 -4.67 11.07
N ILE A 131 6.31 -5.36 10.68
CA ILE A 131 4.95 -4.81 10.73
C ILE A 131 4.45 -4.66 12.17
N ARG A 132 4.82 -5.59 13.07
CA ARG A 132 4.52 -5.46 14.51
C ARG A 132 5.10 -4.19 15.13
N ARG A 133 6.33 -3.82 14.75
CA ARG A 133 6.97 -2.56 15.20
C ARG A 133 6.43 -1.32 14.48
N ALA A 134 5.74 -1.51 13.35
CA ALA A 134 5.12 -0.43 12.59
C ALA A 134 3.74 -0.03 13.15
N PHE A 135 2.92 -0.98 13.61
CA PHE A 135 1.57 -0.71 14.12
C PHE A 135 1.45 0.41 15.16
N PRO A 136 2.35 0.55 16.17
CA PRO A 136 2.30 1.65 17.12
C PRO A 136 2.44 3.04 16.50
N LYS A 137 2.96 3.12 15.28
CA LYS A 137 3.28 4.36 14.57
C LYS A 137 2.28 4.67 13.48
N MET A 138 1.31 3.79 13.27
CA MET A 138 0.22 3.99 12.33
C MET A 138 -1.03 4.50 13.07
N ASN A 139 -1.90 5.15 12.32
CA ASN A 139 -3.26 5.45 12.77
C ASN A 139 -4.19 5.43 11.54
N PRO A 140 -4.37 4.25 10.90
CA PRO A 140 -5.21 4.15 9.72
C PRO A 140 -6.65 4.40 10.12
N ARG A 141 -7.37 5.12 9.25
CA ARG A 141 -8.81 5.34 9.34
C ARG A 141 -9.57 4.14 8.80
N ARG A 142 -9.03 3.48 7.77
CA ARG A 142 -9.63 2.29 7.16
C ARG A 142 -8.67 1.12 7.21
N LEU A 143 -9.18 -0.04 7.63
CA LEU A 143 -8.47 -1.31 7.62
C LEU A 143 -9.23 -2.31 6.74
N VAL A 144 -8.55 -2.87 5.75
CA VAL A 144 -9.04 -3.97 4.91
C VAL A 144 -8.21 -5.21 5.25
N ILE A 145 -8.89 -6.31 5.57
CA ILE A 145 -8.24 -7.60 5.85
C ILE A 145 -8.49 -8.52 4.66
N CYS A 146 -7.42 -8.94 4.00
CA CYS A 146 -7.44 -9.97 2.97
C CYS A 146 -7.08 -11.30 3.63
N ASP A 147 -8.06 -12.18 3.75
CA ASP A 147 -7.85 -13.55 4.21
C ASP A 147 -8.21 -14.50 3.07
N SER A 148 -7.21 -15.19 2.54
CA SER A 148 -7.48 -16.33 1.67
C SER A 148 -7.84 -17.49 2.58
N ASN A 149 -9.02 -18.11 2.41
CA ASN A 149 -9.55 -19.28 3.14
C ASN A 149 -8.64 -20.55 3.21
N GLN A 150 -7.33 -20.41 3.03
CA GLN A 150 -6.32 -21.44 3.21
C GLN A 150 -6.22 -21.77 4.70
N ARG A 151 -6.49 -23.04 5.04
CA ARG A 151 -6.33 -23.57 6.39
C ARG A 151 -4.90 -23.32 6.87
N HIS A 152 -4.73 -22.35 7.76
CA HIS A 152 -3.45 -22.09 8.40
C HIS A 152 -3.16 -23.20 9.42
N SER A 153 -1.96 -23.77 9.38
CA SER A 153 -1.46 -24.61 10.47
C SER A 153 -1.26 -23.76 11.73
N ASP A 154 -1.44 -24.34 12.92
CA ASP A 154 -1.44 -23.65 14.22
C ASP A 154 -0.19 -22.80 14.54
N ASN A 155 0.93 -23.02 13.82
CA ASN A 155 2.21 -22.29 13.96
C ASN A 155 2.47 -21.26 12.83
N ASN A 156 1.42 -20.71 12.21
CA ASN A 156 1.60 -19.76 11.12
C ASN A 156 1.94 -18.34 11.64
N PRO A 157 3.00 -17.66 11.14
CA PRO A 157 3.21 -16.22 11.30
C PRO A 157 1.97 -15.35 11.08
N GLY A 158 1.01 -15.80 10.26
CA GLY A 158 -0.31 -15.17 10.13
C GLY A 158 -1.05 -14.99 11.46
N ARG A 159 -1.01 -15.97 12.37
CA ARG A 159 -1.66 -15.87 13.70
C ARG A 159 -0.98 -14.83 14.58
N GLU A 160 0.35 -14.80 14.59
CA GLU A 160 1.12 -13.78 15.32
C GLU A 160 0.80 -12.36 14.81
N LEU A 161 0.61 -12.22 13.49
CA LEU A 161 0.17 -10.97 12.88
C LEU A 161 -1.26 -10.60 13.31
N CYS A 162 -2.19 -11.54 13.31
CA CYS A 162 -3.55 -11.34 13.80
C CYS A 162 -3.58 -10.87 15.25
N ASP A 163 -2.85 -11.54 16.15
CA ASP A 163 -2.81 -11.20 17.57
C ASP A 163 -2.25 -9.79 17.77
N ALA A 164 -1.18 -9.45 17.05
CA ALA A 164 -0.61 -8.11 17.08
C ALA A 164 -1.59 -7.05 16.52
N LEU A 165 -2.30 -7.36 15.44
CA LEU A 165 -3.29 -6.47 14.84
C LEU A 165 -4.45 -6.21 15.80
N LEU A 166 -4.97 -7.25 16.46
CA LEU A 166 -6.04 -7.15 17.45
C LEU A 166 -5.65 -6.30 18.67
N LEU A 167 -4.38 -6.31 19.05
CA LEU A 167 -3.88 -5.45 20.12
C LEU A 167 -3.93 -3.97 19.72
N TRP A 168 -3.51 -3.63 18.49
CA TRP A 168 -3.36 -2.24 18.05
C TRP A 168 -4.64 -1.63 17.46
N ILE A 169 -5.53 -2.43 16.88
CA ILE A 169 -6.79 -1.92 16.30
C ILE A 169 -7.67 -1.19 17.34
N ARG A 170 -7.54 -1.56 18.62
CA ARG A 170 -8.25 -0.93 19.74
C ARG A 170 -7.68 0.45 20.11
N THR A 171 -6.44 0.72 19.71
CA THR A 171 -5.73 1.97 20.00
C THR A 171 -5.80 2.97 18.84
N TRP A 172 -6.09 2.50 17.63
CA TRP A 172 -6.34 3.36 16.49
C TRP A 172 -7.68 4.08 16.65
N ASN A 173 -7.77 5.34 16.21
CA ASN A 173 -8.96 6.16 16.39
C ASN A 173 -10.17 5.49 15.71
N GLN A 174 -11.16 5.10 16.52
CA GLN A 174 -12.26 4.23 16.09
C GLN A 174 -13.33 4.90 15.22
N GLU A 175 -13.31 6.22 15.04
CA GLU A 175 -14.36 6.96 14.33
C GLU A 175 -14.49 6.64 12.82
N SER A 176 -13.68 5.73 12.27
CA SER A 176 -13.66 5.46 10.81
C SER A 176 -13.38 4.02 10.37
N LEU A 177 -13.23 3.06 11.30
CA LEU A 177 -12.93 1.65 10.96
C LEU A 177 -14.15 0.96 10.34
N ILE A 178 -14.35 1.11 9.03
CA ILE A 178 -15.30 0.31 8.26
C ILE A 178 -14.66 -1.06 8.02
N GLY A 179 -14.95 -2.01 8.91
CA GLY A 179 -14.56 -3.41 8.75
C GLY A 179 -15.40 -4.06 7.66
N GLY A 180 -14.84 -4.19 6.46
CA GLY A 180 -15.39 -5.05 5.40
C GLY A 180 -15.10 -6.51 5.69
N LEU A 181 -15.81 -7.12 6.64
CA LEU A 181 -15.86 -8.58 6.72
C LEU A 181 -16.73 -9.07 5.56
N ALA A 182 -16.11 -9.45 4.45
CA ALA A 182 -16.79 -10.14 3.38
C ALA A 182 -17.21 -11.54 3.88
N HIS A 183 -18.35 -11.61 4.55
CA HIS A 183 -19.00 -12.86 4.89
C HIS A 183 -19.58 -13.44 3.59
N ARG A 184 -18.80 -14.30 2.93
CA ARG A 184 -19.33 -15.11 1.83
C ARG A 184 -20.01 -16.33 2.43
N ALA A 185 -21.32 -16.21 2.63
CA ALA A 185 -22.19 -17.36 2.68
C ALA A 185 -22.22 -18.03 1.29
N GLU A 186 -22.47 -19.35 1.30
CA GLU A 186 -22.76 -20.25 0.17
C GLU A 186 -21.50 -20.79 -0.55
N SER A 187 -21.26 -22.10 -0.61
CA SER A 187 -22.20 -23.22 -0.83
C SER A 187 -21.88 -24.46 0.01
#